data_AF-A0A3D1DKG9-F1
#
_entry.id   AF-A0A3D1DKG9-F1
#
_cell.length_a   1.000
_cell.length_b   1.000
_cell.length_c   1.000
_cell.angle_alpha   90.00
_cell.angle_beta   90.00
_cell.angle_gamma   90.00
#
_symmetry.space_group_name_H-M   'P 1'
#
loop_
_entity.id
_entity.type
_entity.pdbx_description
1 polymer ?
#
loop_
_entity_poly.entity_id
_entity_poly.type
_entity_poly.pdbx_seq_one_letter_code
_entity_poly.pdbx_strand_id
1 'polypeptide(L)' 'MRSLSRVGLGALLTAALLLSSGSAQAQGRHLPTDLAIGKVAPEISGVDVDGSKFKLSDYRGKVVVLDFWGDW' A
#
# COMPACT_ATOMS: atom_id res chain seq x y z
N MET A 1 45.51 -38.79 -13.74
CA MET A 1 46.00 -37.83 -12.73
C MET A 1 44.98 -36.71 -12.59
N ARG A 2 44.46 -36.48 -11.36
CA ARG A 2 43.63 -35.38 -10.82
C ARG A 2 42.89 -35.96 -9.60
N SER A 3 43.60 -36.11 -8.46
CA SER A 3 43.53 -35.21 -7.28
C SER A 3 42.08 -34.93 -6.84
N LEU A 4 41.64 -35.43 -5.68
CA LEU A 4 41.65 -34.70 -4.37
C LEU A 4 40.88 -33.37 -4.49
N SER A 5 39.88 -33.00 -3.68
CA SER A 5 39.59 -33.34 -2.28
C SER A 5 38.18 -32.88 -1.88
N ARG A 6 37.50 -33.76 -1.14
CA ARG A 6 36.76 -33.56 0.13
C ARG A 6 36.27 -32.13 0.46
N VAL A 7 34.95 -31.98 0.45
CA VAL A 7 34.10 -31.45 1.54
C VAL A 7 34.62 -30.20 2.27
N GLY A 8 34.12 -29.04 1.85
CA GLY A 8 34.23 -27.77 2.58
C GLY A 8 32.89 -27.34 3.16
N LEU A 9 32.70 -27.57 4.46
CA LEU A 9 32.29 -26.53 5.42
C LEU A 9 31.15 -25.54 5.04
N GLY A 10 30.06 -26.00 4.42
CA GLY A 10 28.92 -25.14 4.05
C GLY A 10 27.64 -25.31 4.88
N ALA A 11 27.70 -26.03 6.01
CA ALA A 11 26.51 -26.55 6.69
C ALA A 11 26.10 -25.83 8.00
N LEU A 12 26.71 -24.69 8.34
CA LEU A 12 26.54 -24.08 9.68
C LEU A 12 26.03 -22.62 9.70
N LEU A 13 25.64 -22.05 8.55
CA LEU A 13 25.11 -20.67 8.46
C LEU A 13 23.69 -20.55 7.90
N THR A 14 23.03 -21.66 7.54
CA THR A 14 21.67 -21.66 6.98
C THR A 14 20.55 -21.78 8.02
N ALA A 15 20.86 -22.04 9.30
CA ALA A 15 19.85 -22.31 10.33
C ALA A 15 19.28 -21.07 11.05
N ALA A 16 19.78 -19.86 10.82
CA ALA A 16 19.36 -18.65 11.55
C ALA A 16 18.39 -17.73 10.79
N LEU A 17 17.97 -18.08 9.57
CA LEU A 17 17.14 -17.23 8.71
C LEU A 17 15.71 -17.79 8.48
N LEU A 18 15.12 -18.44 9.49
CA LEU A 18 13.76 -19.01 9.40
C LEU A 18 12.84 -18.61 10.56
N LEU A 19 13.17 -17.56 11.32
CA LEU A 19 12.41 -17.11 12.49
C LEU A 19 11.78 -15.71 12.36
N SER A 20 11.46 -15.29 11.13
CA SER A 20 10.59 -14.14 10.94
C SER A 20 9.56 -14.35 9.82
N SER A 21 8.96 -15.53 9.76
CA SER A 21 7.58 -15.64 9.29
C SER A 21 6.66 -15.21 10.43
N GLY A 22 6.88 -13.99 10.93
CA GLY A 22 5.88 -13.30 11.72
C GLY A 22 4.63 -13.29 10.84
N SER A 23 3.56 -13.88 11.38
CA SER A 23 2.22 -13.81 10.85
C SER A 23 2.06 -12.53 10.04
N ALA A 24 1.57 -12.65 8.81
CA ALA A 24 0.92 -11.53 8.16
C ALA A 24 -0.20 -11.10 9.12
N GLN A 25 0.14 -10.21 10.06
CA GLN A 25 -0.81 -9.44 10.79
C GLN A 25 -1.53 -8.74 9.66
N ALA A 26 -2.71 -9.25 9.32
CA ALA A 26 -3.72 -8.45 8.67
C ALA A 26 -3.84 -7.23 9.58
N GLN A 27 -3.08 -6.17 9.27
CA GLN A 27 -3.26 -4.86 9.86
C GLN A 27 -4.72 -4.59 9.60
N GLY A 28 -5.53 -4.74 10.66
CA GLY A 28 -6.99 -4.67 10.55
C GLY A 28 -7.28 -3.43 9.74
N ARG A 29 -8.01 -3.58 8.63
CA ARG A 29 -8.30 -2.47 7.71
C ARG A 29 -8.82 -1.33 8.57
N HIS A 30 -8.00 -0.31 8.78
CA HIS A 30 -8.43 0.93 9.39
C HIS A 30 -9.24 1.64 8.31
N LEU A 31 -10.43 1.09 8.02
CA LEU A 31 -11.42 1.80 7.26
C LEU A 31 -11.76 3.01 8.12
N PRO A 32 -11.50 4.24 7.67
CA PRO A 32 -11.92 5.41 8.40
C PRO A 32 -13.40 5.25 8.68
N THR A 33 -13.78 5.20 9.96
CA THR A 33 -15.18 5.07 10.39
C THR A 33 -16.06 6.21 9.87
N ASP A 34 -15.42 7.26 9.34
CA ASP A 34 -16.04 8.47 8.80
C ASP A 34 -16.29 8.44 7.29
N LEU A 35 -15.83 7.40 6.57
CA LEU A 35 -16.20 7.18 5.16
C LEU A 35 -17.52 6.39 5.08
N ALA A 36 -18.61 7.03 5.47
CA ALA A 36 -19.93 6.42 5.54
C ALA A 36 -21.03 7.38 5.05
N ILE A 37 -22.22 6.84 4.76
CA ILE A 37 -23.39 7.62 4.34
C ILE A 37 -23.75 8.66 5.42
N GLY A 38 -24.06 9.88 4.99
CA GLY A 38 -24.44 10.98 5.87
C GLY A 38 -23.27 11.65 6.59
N LYS A 39 -22.04 11.14 6.44
CA LYS A 39 -20.82 11.82 6.91
C LYS A 39 -20.34 12.82 5.87
N VAL A 40 -19.65 13.85 6.35
CA VAL A 40 -19.00 14.82 5.47
C VAL A 40 -17.89 14.10 4.73
N ALA A 41 -17.90 14.17 3.39
CA ALA A 41 -16.82 13.63 2.57
C ALA A 41 -15.48 14.27 2.99
N PRO A 42 -14.41 13.48 3.17
CA PRO A 42 -13.08 14.01 3.47
C PRO A 42 -12.61 15.04 2.44
N GLU A 43 -11.74 15.95 2.85
CA GLU A 43 -11.14 16.88 1.91
C GLU A 43 -10.27 16.13 0.90
N ILE A 44 -10.41 16.50 -0.37
CA ILE A 44 -9.57 16.02 -1.46
C ILE A 44 -9.03 17.26 -2.14
N SER A 45 -7.71 17.35 -2.22
CA SER A 45 -7.05 18.44 -2.91
C SER A 45 -5.93 17.91 -3.76
N GLY A 46 -5.76 18.47 -4.94
CA GLY A 46 -4.74 18.03 -5.87
C GLY A 46 -4.60 18.97 -7.05
N VAL A 47 -3.82 18.50 -8.01
CA VAL A 47 -3.69 19.11 -9.33
C VAL A 47 -4.28 18.12 -10.32
N ASP A 48 -5.16 18.58 -11.19
CA ASP A 48 -5.74 17.74 -12.24
C ASP A 48 -4.78 17.52 -13.42
N VAL A 49 -5.25 16.80 -14.43
CA VAL A 49 -4.46 16.43 -15.62
C VAL A 49 -4.06 17.64 -16.48
N ASP A 50 -4.77 18.76 -16.35
CA ASP A 50 -4.49 20.01 -17.07
C ASP A 50 -3.61 20.97 -16.24
N GLY A 51 -3.19 20.57 -15.04
CA GLY A 51 -2.37 21.40 -14.15
C GLY A 51 -3.17 22.35 -13.25
N SER A 52 -4.50 22.26 -13.23
CA SER A 52 -5.34 23.12 -12.40
C SER A 52 -5.43 22.57 -10.98
N LYS A 53 -5.27 23.45 -9.98
CA LYS A 53 -5.49 23.08 -8.59
C LYS A 53 -6.98 22.92 -8.34
N PHE A 54 -7.38 21.88 -7.62
CA PHE A 54 -8.76 21.70 -7.18
C PHE A 54 -8.83 21.30 -5.71
N LYS A 55 -9.95 21.64 -5.07
CA LYS A 55 -10.39 21.09 -3.78
C LYS A 55 -11.83 20.62 -3.87
N LEU A 56 -12.18 19.55 -3.18
CA LEU A 56 -13.57 19.06 -3.15
C LEU A 56 -14.50 20.09 -2.49
N SER A 57 -14.00 20.83 -1.50
CA SER A 57 -14.75 21.91 -0.84
C SER A 57 -15.16 23.07 -1.76
N ASP A 58 -14.49 23.27 -2.89
CA ASP A 58 -14.85 24.33 -3.86
C ASP A 58 -16.22 24.08 -4.53
N TYR A 59 -16.72 22.84 -4.47
CA TYR A 59 -17.99 22.41 -5.09
C TYR A 59 -19.18 22.40 -4.12
N ARG A 60 -19.05 22.95 -2.91
CA ARG A 60 -20.17 23.03 -1.96
C ARG A 60 -21.36 23.79 -2.57
N GLY A 61 -22.57 23.34 -2.24
CA GLY A 61 -23.81 23.84 -2.84
C GLY A 61 -24.21 23.15 -4.16
N LYS A 62 -23.40 22.23 -4.67
CA LYS A 62 -23.73 21.36 -5.82
C LYS A 62 -23.89 19.92 -5.37
N VAL A 63 -24.65 19.13 -6.13
CA VAL A 63 -24.59 17.67 -6.06
C VAL A 63 -23.37 17.22 -6.84
N VAL A 64 -22.49 16.42 -6.22
CA VAL A 64 -21.21 15.99 -6.78
C VAL A 64 -21.15 14.47 -6.75
N VAL A 65 -20.73 13.88 -7.88
CA VAL A 65 -20.35 12.46 -7.99
C VAL A 65 -18.83 12.43 -8.18
N LEU A 66 -18.14 11.66 -7.35
CA LEU A 66 -16.69 11.48 -7.44
C LEU A 66 -16.39 10.08 -7.96
N ASP A 67 -15.76 10.01 -9.13
CA ASP A 67 -15.42 8.77 -9.82
C ASP A 67 -13.90 8.57 -9.84
N PHE A 68 -13.45 7.37 -9.43
CA PHE A 68 -12.04 7.01 -9.36
C PHE A 68 -11.71 6.02 -10.48
N TRP A 69 -10.93 6.45 -11.48
CA TRP A 69 -10.62 5.68 -12.69
C TRP A 69 -9.18 5.91 -13.20
N GLY A 70 -8.75 5.13 -14.19
CA GLY A 70 -7.44 5.23 -14.87
C GLY A 70 -7.34 4.34 -16.12
N ASP A 71 -6.31 4.55 -16.96
CA ASP A 71 -6.15 3.97 -18.31
C ASP A 71 -5.34 2.67 -18.41
N TRP A 72 -4.65 2.28 -17.33
CA TRP A 72 -3.87 1.03 -17.10
C TRP A 72 -2.81 0.61 -18.14
#